data_AF-H1Y783-F1
#
_entry.id   AF-H1Y783-F1
#
_cell.length_a   1.000
_cell.length_b   1.000
_cell.length_c   1.000
_cell.angle_alpha   90.00
_cell.angle_beta   90.00
_cell.angle_gamma   90.00
#
_symmetry.space_group_name_H-M   'P 1'
#
loop_
_entity.id
_entity.type
_entity.pdbx_description
1 polymer ?
#
loop_
_entity_poly.entity_id
_entity_poly.type
_entity_poly.pdbx_seq_one_letter_code
_entity_poly.pdbx_strand_id
1 'polypeptide(L)'
;MLGLFKRTKIKQWEITLLNNTLSSLPNTYAQFKLQINSNLFRGVLIGMGDILGYVAFTYHNEVYQQFYDAKGRNFKLTRLKVFDQRSKTYQNFTLYFSHGVINGYSIDDVEKHDLSVDDIITNDYSKQYIGNGDYKKIEAQLTDYEKQLINPVDVYEVKLNGHIYFHIQQLQDGNFIAVDLKKIVYEIRHDPFQISPLPGNLSGVIGGKGPAG
;
A
#
# COMPACT_ATOMS: atom_id res chain seq x y z
N MET A 1 -14.80 -8.41 29.95
CA MET A 1 -13.45 -7.82 30.06
C MET A 1 -13.56 -6.34 29.72
N LEU A 2 -13.09 -5.48 30.62
CA LEU A 2 -13.13 -4.01 30.46
C LEU A 2 -12.29 -3.59 29.25
N GLY A 3 -12.95 -3.04 28.23
CA GLY A 3 -12.30 -2.49 27.05
C GLY A 3 -11.48 -1.26 27.44
N LEU A 4 -10.18 -1.45 27.62
CA LEU A 4 -9.21 -0.36 27.73
C LEU A 4 -9.36 0.53 26.48
N PHE A 5 -9.69 1.80 26.69
CA PHE A 5 -9.76 2.81 25.63
C PHE A 5 -8.42 2.84 24.89
N LYS A 6 -8.39 2.29 23.68
CA LYS A 6 -7.21 2.39 22.82
C LYS A 6 -7.08 3.83 22.34
N ARG A 7 -5.85 4.34 22.29
CA ARG A 7 -5.54 5.70 21.80
C ARG A 7 -6.05 5.87 20.38
N THR A 8 -6.74 6.98 20.14
CA THR A 8 -7.27 7.38 18.81
C THR A 8 -6.62 8.63 18.25
N LYS A 9 -5.92 9.42 19.09
CA LYS A 9 -5.22 10.63 18.65
C LYS A 9 -3.80 10.31 18.22
N ILE A 10 -3.40 10.86 17.07
CA ILE A 10 -2.00 10.90 16.66
C ILE A 10 -1.23 11.79 17.64
N LYS A 11 -0.03 11.36 18.00
CA LYS A 11 0.93 12.05 18.87
C LYS A 11 1.90 12.83 17.97
N GLN A 12 2.40 13.96 18.48
CA GLN A 12 3.31 14.81 17.71
C GLN A 12 4.59 14.10 17.26
N TRP A 13 5.12 13.21 18.11
CA TRP A 13 6.33 12.45 17.78
C TRP A 13 6.14 11.55 16.55
N GLU A 14 4.92 11.04 16.29
CA GLU A 14 4.66 10.21 15.10
C GLU A 14 4.77 11.06 13.84
N ILE A 15 4.23 12.28 13.87
CA ILE A 15 4.35 13.24 12.76
C ILE A 15 5.82 13.61 12.54
N THR A 16 6.56 13.89 13.62
CA THR A 16 7.98 14.22 13.54
C THR A 16 8.79 13.04 12.99
N LEU A 17 8.56 11.82 13.48
CA LEU A 17 9.21 10.60 12.99
C LEU A 17 8.96 10.42 11.48
N LEU A 18 7.72 10.54 11.02
CA LEU A 18 7.39 10.45 9.60
C LEU A 18 8.12 11.51 8.77
N ASN A 19 8.07 12.77 9.19
CA ASN A 19 8.72 13.88 8.49
C ASN A 19 10.23 13.69 8.39
N ASN A 20 10.88 13.34 9.50
CA ASN A 20 12.33 13.14 9.54
C ASN A 20 12.72 11.91 8.71
N THR A 21 11.98 10.80 8.82
CA THR A 21 12.21 9.60 8.02
C THR A 21 12.11 9.89 6.52
N LEU A 22 11.03 10.55 6.08
CA LEU A 22 10.83 10.86 4.66
C LEU A 22 11.82 11.89 4.13
N SER A 23 12.35 12.76 4.99
CA SER A 23 13.41 13.71 4.63
C SER A 23 14.77 13.04 4.47
N SER A 24 15.01 11.94 5.20
CA SER A 24 16.24 11.13 5.10
C SER A 24 16.17 10.03 4.05
N LEU A 25 15.01 9.82 3.41
CA LEU A 25 14.85 8.88 2.30
C LEU A 25 15.16 9.54 0.96
N PRO A 26 15.45 8.76 -0.11
CA PRO A 26 15.65 9.32 -1.45
C PRO A 26 14.46 10.16 -1.92
N ASN A 27 14.73 11.15 -2.79
CA ASN A 27 13.74 12.13 -3.23
C ASN A 27 12.48 11.52 -3.90
N THR A 28 12.54 10.25 -4.32
CA THR A 28 11.37 9.49 -4.80
C THR A 28 10.26 9.30 -3.76
N TYR A 29 10.50 9.63 -2.48
CA TYR A 29 9.49 9.62 -1.42
C TYR A 29 9.03 11.02 -1.00
N ALA A 30 9.57 12.08 -1.60
CA ALA A 30 9.29 13.46 -1.18
C ALA A 30 7.80 13.82 -1.29
N GLN A 31 7.07 13.25 -2.26
CA GLN A 31 5.63 13.46 -2.41
C GLN A 31 4.82 13.06 -1.17
N PHE A 32 5.28 12.09 -0.38
CA PHE A 32 4.59 11.66 0.83
C PHE A 32 4.67 12.71 1.95
N LYS A 33 5.64 13.63 1.91
CA LYS A 33 5.69 14.76 2.85
C LYS A 33 4.54 15.75 2.63
N LEU A 34 4.02 15.84 1.41
CA LEU A 34 2.86 16.69 1.10
C LEU A 34 1.62 16.22 1.88
N GLN A 35 1.48 14.91 2.13
CA GLN A 35 0.38 14.36 2.92
C GLN A 35 0.42 14.87 4.37
N ILE A 36 1.63 14.93 4.96
CA ILE A 36 1.85 15.46 6.30
C ILE A 36 1.51 16.96 6.34
N ASN A 37 2.07 17.72 5.39
CA ASN A 37 1.90 19.18 5.31
C ASN A 37 0.45 19.59 5.00
N SER A 38 -0.33 18.73 4.35
CA SER A 38 -1.74 18.97 4.03
C SER A 38 -2.68 18.56 5.16
N ASN A 39 -2.15 18.20 6.34
CA ASN A 39 -2.93 17.74 7.49
C ASN A 39 -3.81 16.51 7.17
N LEU A 40 -3.27 15.54 6.40
CA LEU A 40 -4.02 14.34 6.02
C LEU A 40 -4.45 13.51 7.24
N PHE A 41 -3.58 13.37 8.24
CA PHE A 41 -3.80 12.45 9.36
C PHE A 41 -4.70 13.05 10.44
N ARG A 42 -5.86 12.42 10.65
CA ARG A 42 -6.85 12.78 11.68
C ARG A 42 -6.60 12.12 13.03
N GLY A 43 -6.03 10.92 13.01
CA GLY A 43 -5.88 10.09 14.21
C GLY A 43 -5.28 8.72 13.90
N VAL A 44 -5.38 7.80 14.84
CA VAL A 44 -4.81 6.45 14.76
C VAL A 44 -5.79 5.35 15.17
N LEU A 45 -5.55 4.14 14.69
CA LEU A 45 -6.18 2.90 15.20
C LEU A 45 -5.07 1.93 15.62
N ILE A 46 -5.21 1.34 16.82
CA ILE A 46 -4.18 0.49 17.43
C ILE A 46 -4.70 -0.94 17.59
N GLY A 47 -3.84 -1.92 17.29
CA GLY A 47 -4.18 -3.34 17.40
C GLY A 47 -5.30 -3.72 16.44
N MET A 48 -5.25 -3.15 15.25
CA MET A 48 -6.02 -3.57 14.09
C MET A 48 -5.13 -4.49 13.24
N GLY A 49 -5.65 -5.65 12.85
CA GLY A 49 -4.90 -6.63 12.05
C GLY A 49 -3.97 -7.52 12.87
N ASP A 50 -3.17 -8.30 12.15
CA ASP A 50 -2.25 -9.34 12.63
C ASP A 50 -0.79 -8.87 12.71
N ILE A 51 -0.52 -7.60 12.38
CA ILE A 51 0.82 -7.01 12.41
C ILE A 51 1.14 -6.50 13.82
N LEU A 52 2.16 -7.10 14.44
CA LEU A 52 2.64 -6.69 15.76
C LEU A 52 3.09 -5.22 15.75
N GLY A 53 2.73 -4.46 16.79
CA GLY A 53 3.13 -3.06 16.93
C GLY A 53 2.53 -2.11 15.90
N TYR A 54 1.55 -2.56 15.10
CA TYR A 54 0.97 -1.74 14.04
C TYR A 54 0.03 -0.65 14.57
N VAL A 55 0.23 0.55 14.04
CA VAL A 55 -0.58 1.73 14.25
C VAL A 55 -1.02 2.23 12.87
N ALA A 56 -2.32 2.09 12.60
CA ALA A 56 -2.91 2.59 11.36
C ALA A 56 -3.26 4.08 11.50
N PHE A 57 -3.10 4.85 10.43
CA PHE A 57 -3.59 6.22 10.39
C PHE A 57 -5.05 6.27 9.93
N THR A 58 -5.77 7.27 10.42
CA THR A 58 -7.10 7.67 9.93
C THR A 58 -6.98 9.03 9.30
N TYR A 59 -7.87 9.34 8.34
CA TYR A 59 -7.69 10.49 7.47
C TYR A 59 -8.81 11.52 7.57
N HIS A 60 -8.46 12.76 7.24
CA HIS A 60 -9.39 13.77 6.74
C HIS A 60 -9.78 13.37 5.30
N ASN A 61 -11.05 13.00 5.08
CA ASN A 61 -11.49 12.42 3.81
C ASN A 61 -11.29 13.39 2.64
N GLU A 62 -11.58 14.67 2.86
CA GLU A 62 -11.39 15.76 1.92
C GLU A 62 -9.94 15.93 1.44
N VAL A 63 -8.97 15.60 2.29
CA VAL A 63 -7.53 15.62 1.96
C VAL A 63 -7.11 14.29 1.32
N TYR A 64 -7.63 13.17 1.84
CA TYR A 64 -7.33 11.82 1.35
C TYR A 64 -7.58 11.67 -0.16
N GLN A 65 -8.71 12.18 -0.66
CA GLN A 65 -9.05 12.09 -2.08
C GLN A 65 -8.05 12.79 -3.02
N GLN A 66 -7.24 13.73 -2.50
CA GLN A 66 -6.21 14.43 -3.29
C GLN A 66 -4.96 13.58 -3.50
N PHE A 67 -4.74 12.57 -2.64
CA PHE A 67 -3.55 11.72 -2.66
C PHE A 67 -3.86 10.28 -3.06
N TYR A 68 -5.12 9.87 -3.01
CA TYR A 68 -5.54 8.53 -3.35
C TYR A 68 -5.23 8.24 -4.83
N ASP A 69 -4.44 7.20 -5.05
CA ASP A 69 -4.15 6.64 -6.35
C ASP A 69 -4.68 5.22 -6.40
N ALA A 70 -5.81 5.02 -7.09
CA ALA A 70 -6.44 3.72 -7.26
C ALA A 70 -5.48 2.68 -7.88
N LYS A 71 -4.52 3.11 -8.70
CA LYS A 71 -3.50 2.25 -9.32
C LYS A 71 -2.21 2.15 -8.48
N GLY A 72 -2.13 2.90 -7.38
CA GLY A 72 -0.98 2.98 -6.52
C GLY A 72 -0.72 1.66 -5.82
N ARG A 73 0.42 1.03 -6.12
CA ARG A 73 0.77 -0.27 -5.55
C ARG A 73 0.94 -0.19 -4.04
N ASN A 74 0.43 -1.19 -3.33
CA ASN A 74 0.67 -1.33 -1.90
C ASN A 74 2.10 -1.79 -1.64
N PHE A 75 2.79 -1.10 -0.74
CA PHE A 75 4.16 -1.47 -0.35
C PHE A 75 4.44 -1.09 1.09
N LYS A 76 5.53 -1.62 1.62
CA LYS A 76 6.10 -1.22 2.89
C LYS A 76 7.58 -0.88 2.75
N LEU A 77 8.05 0.05 3.55
CA LEU A 77 9.46 0.35 3.74
C LEU A 77 9.92 -0.28 5.04
N THR A 78 10.78 -1.29 4.96
CA THR A 78 11.32 -2.04 6.10
C THR A 78 12.77 -1.69 6.35
N ARG A 79 13.34 -2.21 7.46
CA ARG A 79 14.73 -1.96 7.90
C ARG A 79 15.04 -0.49 8.18
N LEU A 80 14.01 0.32 8.39
CA LEU A 80 14.16 1.65 8.96
C LEU A 80 14.46 1.49 10.45
N LYS A 81 15.28 2.37 11.01
CA LYS A 81 15.62 2.32 12.44
C LYS A 81 15.49 3.68 13.09
N VAL A 82 15.02 3.69 14.33
CA VAL A 82 14.94 4.89 15.19
C VAL A 82 15.62 4.58 16.51
N PHE A 83 16.42 5.51 17.03
CA PHE A 83 17.13 5.30 18.30
C PHE A 83 16.17 5.34 19.49
N ASP A 84 16.22 4.34 20.35
CA ASP A 84 15.52 4.34 21.65
C ASP A 84 16.49 4.80 22.74
N GLN A 85 16.19 5.95 23.32
CA GLN A 85 16.96 6.56 24.40
C GLN A 85 16.90 5.73 25.69
N ARG A 86 15.86 4.89 25.88
CA ARG A 86 15.72 4.03 27.05
C ARG A 86 16.64 2.82 26.95
N SER A 87 16.54 2.05 25.86
CA SER A 87 17.38 0.86 25.68
C SER A 87 18.80 1.17 25.19
N LYS A 88 19.04 2.39 24.72
CA LYS A 88 20.28 2.81 24.03
C LYS A 88 20.58 1.98 22.78
N THR A 89 19.53 1.49 22.12
CA THR A 89 19.64 0.71 20.88
C THR A 89 18.72 1.24 19.81
N TYR A 90 19.05 0.97 18.56
CA TYR A 90 18.17 1.24 17.43
C TYR A 90 17.05 0.20 17.36
N GLN A 91 15.81 0.66 17.29
CA GLN A 91 14.62 -0.17 17.08
C GLN A 91 14.25 -0.18 15.61
N ASN A 92 13.91 -1.35 15.08
CA ASN A 92 13.41 -1.45 13.72
C ASN A 92 11.98 -0.90 13.66
N PHE A 93 11.66 -0.22 12.57
CA PHE A 93 10.29 0.14 12.26
C PHE A 93 10.01 -0.03 10.78
N THR A 94 8.72 -0.12 10.46
CA THR A 94 8.23 -0.25 9.10
C THR A 94 7.19 0.83 8.83
N LEU A 95 7.26 1.46 7.65
CA LEU A 95 6.20 2.33 7.14
C LEU A 95 5.38 1.59 6.10
N TYR A 96 4.06 1.73 6.16
CA TYR A 96 3.12 1.07 5.24
C TYR A 96 2.47 2.09 4.32
N PHE A 97 2.32 1.72 3.06
CA PHE A 97 1.76 2.57 2.01
C PHE A 97 0.72 1.79 1.22
N SER A 98 -0.39 2.44 0.91
CA SER A 98 -1.46 1.86 0.11
C SER A 98 -2.12 2.90 -0.77
N HIS A 99 -2.33 2.59 -2.04
CA HIS A 99 -2.99 3.47 -3.00
C HIS A 99 -2.47 4.91 -2.97
N GLY A 100 -1.14 5.07 -2.98
CA GLY A 100 -0.48 6.38 -2.94
C GLY A 100 -0.48 7.09 -1.58
N VAL A 101 -0.99 6.47 -0.51
CA VAL A 101 -1.15 7.10 0.82
C VAL A 101 -0.34 6.37 1.89
N ILE A 102 0.24 7.11 2.85
CA ILE A 102 0.85 6.53 4.05
C ILE A 102 -0.25 5.93 4.94
N ASN A 103 -0.22 4.61 5.11
CA ASN A 103 -1.25 3.86 5.83
C ASN A 103 -1.03 3.72 7.34
N GLY A 104 0.23 3.81 7.77
CA GLY A 104 0.58 3.57 9.16
C GLY A 104 2.03 3.18 9.31
N TYR A 105 2.39 2.77 10.52
CA TYR A 105 3.71 2.25 10.85
C TYR A 105 3.61 1.08 11.82
N SER A 106 4.68 0.30 11.93
CA SER A 106 4.83 -0.69 13.00
C SER A 106 6.17 -0.53 13.70
N ILE A 107 6.11 -0.44 15.03
CA ILE A 107 7.24 -0.50 15.96
C ILE A 107 6.85 -1.49 17.04
N ASP A 108 7.64 -2.54 17.23
CA ASP A 108 7.38 -3.53 18.27
C ASP A 108 7.39 -2.83 19.64
N ASP A 109 6.39 -3.12 20.47
CA ASP A 109 6.27 -2.57 21.82
C ASP A 109 6.47 -1.04 21.93
N VAL A 110 5.99 -0.26 20.94
CA VAL A 110 6.21 1.21 20.84
C VAL A 110 6.01 2.00 22.14
N GLU A 111 5.03 1.62 22.97
CA GLU A 111 4.73 2.31 24.23
C GLU A 111 5.80 2.08 25.33
N LYS A 112 6.72 1.13 25.13
CA LYS A 112 7.87 0.87 26.01
C LYS A 112 9.13 1.66 25.61
N HIS A 113 9.12 2.34 24.47
CA HIS A 113 10.28 3.03 23.93
C HIS A 113 10.26 4.54 24.23
N ASP A 114 11.44 5.12 24.32
CA ASP A 114 11.68 6.57 24.39
C ASP A 114 12.42 7.00 23.13
N LEU A 115 11.68 7.21 22.05
CA LEU A 115 12.24 7.33 20.70
C LEU A 115 12.83 8.72 20.45
N SER A 116 14.11 8.76 20.07
CA SER A 116 14.76 9.95 19.51
C SER A 116 14.41 10.06 18.03
N VAL A 117 13.34 10.80 17.73
CA VAL A 117 12.79 10.91 16.37
C VAL A 117 13.69 11.69 15.39
N ASP A 118 14.79 12.25 15.85
CA ASP A 118 15.83 12.88 15.01
C ASP A 118 16.94 11.88 14.64
N ASP A 119 17.15 10.84 15.46
CA ASP A 119 18.19 9.82 15.28
C ASP A 119 17.63 8.62 14.50
N ILE A 120 17.51 8.79 13.17
CA ILE A 120 16.94 7.80 12.27
C ILE A 120 18.02 7.28 11.30
N ILE A 121 18.04 5.96 11.10
CA ILE A 121 18.83 5.33 10.04
C ILE A 121 17.90 4.86 8.92
N THR A 122 18.10 5.43 7.73
CA THR A 122 17.36 5.08 6.52
C THR A 122 18.23 4.42 5.44
N ASN A 123 19.56 4.45 5.55
CA ASN A 123 20.47 4.05 4.45
C ASN A 123 20.24 2.61 3.94
N ASP A 124 19.89 1.69 4.85
CA ASP A 124 19.62 0.29 4.52
C ASP A 124 18.12 -0.03 4.44
N TYR A 125 17.26 0.91 4.11
CA TYR A 125 15.84 0.61 3.96
C TYR A 125 15.58 -0.41 2.82
N SER A 126 14.43 -1.10 2.84
CA SER A 126 13.99 -1.99 1.76
C SER A 126 12.54 -1.73 1.40
N LYS A 127 12.26 -1.54 0.10
CA LYS A 127 10.88 -1.44 -0.41
C LYS A 127 10.38 -2.84 -0.76
N GLN A 128 9.29 -3.25 -0.13
CA GLN A 128 8.65 -4.54 -0.39
C GLN A 128 7.20 -4.31 -0.81
N TYR A 129 6.84 -4.77 -2.01
CA TYR A 129 5.45 -4.75 -2.44
C TYR A 129 4.64 -5.78 -1.64
N ILE A 130 3.44 -5.37 -1.24
CA ILE A 130 2.50 -6.24 -0.54
C ILE A 130 1.66 -6.92 -1.61
N GLY A 131 1.57 -8.24 -1.58
CA GLY A 131 0.73 -9.02 -2.47
C GLY A 131 0.04 -10.15 -1.75
N ASN A 132 -0.91 -10.78 -2.44
CA ASN A 132 -1.70 -11.88 -1.90
C ASN A 132 -1.35 -13.22 -2.58
N GLY A 133 -1.95 -14.31 -2.09
CA GLY A 133 -1.70 -15.66 -2.62
C GLY A 133 -2.13 -15.82 -4.08
N ASP A 134 -3.13 -15.09 -4.53
CA ASP A 134 -3.64 -15.17 -5.90
C ASP A 134 -2.70 -14.48 -6.90
N TYR A 135 -2.15 -13.32 -6.56
CA TYR A 135 -1.11 -12.67 -7.35
C TYR A 135 0.11 -13.58 -7.57
N LYS A 136 0.54 -14.30 -6.51
CA LYS A 136 1.68 -15.23 -6.62
C LYS A 136 1.45 -16.36 -7.62
N LYS A 137 0.19 -16.75 -7.89
CA LYS A 137 -0.14 -17.78 -8.89
C LYS A 137 0.17 -17.32 -10.31
N ILE A 138 0.10 -16.02 -10.59
CA ILE A 138 0.35 -15.44 -11.92
C ILE A 138 1.68 -14.69 -12.04
N GLU A 139 2.32 -14.33 -10.91
CA GLU A 139 3.50 -13.47 -10.86
C GLU A 139 4.64 -13.93 -11.79
N ALA A 140 4.91 -15.23 -11.85
CA ALA A 140 5.97 -15.81 -12.68
C ALA A 140 5.74 -15.62 -14.20
N GLN A 141 4.50 -15.37 -14.63
CA GLN A 141 4.13 -15.17 -16.03
C GLN A 141 4.14 -13.70 -16.44
N LEU A 142 4.22 -12.79 -15.46
CA LEU A 142 4.27 -11.35 -15.68
C LEU A 142 5.70 -10.92 -16.00
N THR A 143 5.83 -10.06 -17.00
CA THR A 143 7.05 -9.29 -17.24
C THR A 143 7.28 -8.29 -16.12
N ASP A 144 8.51 -7.83 -15.94
CA ASP A 144 8.82 -6.83 -14.90
C ASP A 144 8.09 -5.51 -15.13
N TYR A 145 7.80 -5.16 -16.39
CA TYR A 145 6.97 -4.01 -16.72
C TYR A 145 5.50 -4.22 -16.29
N GLU A 146 4.89 -5.37 -16.60
CA GLU A 146 3.52 -5.66 -16.16
C GLU A 146 3.40 -5.69 -14.63
N LYS A 147 4.40 -6.25 -13.93
CA LYS A 147 4.45 -6.23 -12.45
C LYS A 147 4.43 -4.81 -11.89
N GLN A 148 4.91 -3.80 -12.64
CA GLN A 148 4.86 -2.39 -12.22
C GLN A 148 3.48 -1.76 -12.44
N LEU A 149 2.68 -2.28 -13.36
CA LEU A 149 1.35 -1.77 -13.69
C LEU A 149 0.24 -2.34 -12.80
N ILE A 150 0.52 -3.44 -12.09
CA ILE A 150 -0.47 -4.19 -11.30
C ILE A 150 -0.22 -3.96 -9.82
N ASN A 151 -1.30 -3.69 -9.09
CA ASN A 151 -1.28 -3.73 -7.64
C ASN A 151 -1.55 -5.16 -7.16
N PRO A 152 -0.55 -5.86 -6.56
CA PRO A 152 -0.69 -7.27 -6.22
C PRO A 152 -1.80 -7.61 -5.22
N VAL A 153 -2.27 -6.63 -4.43
CA VAL A 153 -3.38 -6.86 -3.49
C VAL A 153 -4.74 -6.86 -4.18
N ASP A 154 -4.85 -6.23 -5.34
CA ASP A 154 -6.11 -6.11 -6.09
C ASP A 154 -6.34 -7.34 -6.98
N VAL A 155 -5.38 -8.26 -7.04
CA VAL A 155 -5.49 -9.50 -7.81
C VAL A 155 -6.17 -10.58 -7.00
N TYR A 156 -7.33 -11.06 -7.43
CA TYR A 156 -8.02 -12.17 -6.79
C TYR A 156 -8.59 -13.13 -7.82
N GLU A 157 -8.71 -14.39 -7.43
CA GLU A 157 -9.26 -15.45 -8.27
C GLU A 157 -10.79 -15.30 -8.42
N VAL A 158 -11.27 -15.36 -9.65
CA VAL A 158 -12.69 -15.36 -10.01
C VAL A 158 -12.97 -16.61 -10.84
N LYS A 159 -13.92 -17.43 -10.38
CA LYS A 159 -14.39 -18.62 -11.11
C LYS A 159 -15.66 -18.29 -11.86
N LEU A 160 -15.59 -18.28 -13.19
CA LEU A 160 -16.73 -18.01 -14.07
C LEU A 160 -16.83 -19.11 -15.12
N ASN A 161 -18.02 -19.70 -15.28
CA ASN A 161 -18.27 -20.77 -16.25
C ASN A 161 -17.26 -21.95 -16.16
N GLY A 162 -16.79 -22.29 -14.95
CA GLY A 162 -15.81 -23.35 -14.74
C GLY A 162 -14.35 -22.97 -15.09
N HIS A 163 -14.11 -21.74 -15.54
CA HIS A 163 -12.78 -21.20 -15.83
C HIS A 163 -12.30 -20.29 -14.69
N ILE A 164 -11.00 -20.30 -14.44
CA ILE A 164 -10.34 -19.43 -13.47
C ILE A 164 -9.77 -18.21 -14.19
N TYR A 165 -10.18 -17.04 -13.70
CA TYR A 165 -9.66 -15.74 -14.10
C TYR A 165 -9.05 -15.07 -12.87
N PHE A 166 -8.02 -14.27 -13.08
CA PHE A 166 -7.42 -13.42 -12.07
C PHE A 166 -7.79 -11.99 -12.39
N HIS A 167 -8.58 -11.36 -11.52
CA HIS A 167 -8.86 -9.93 -11.62
C HIS A 167 -7.55 -9.16 -11.66
N ILE A 168 -7.43 -8.18 -12.57
CA ILE A 168 -6.24 -7.32 -12.68
C ILE A 168 -6.60 -5.86 -12.43
N GLN A 169 -7.69 -5.38 -13.03
CA GLN A 169 -8.08 -3.98 -12.94
C GLN A 169 -9.60 -3.84 -12.99
N GLN A 170 -10.15 -3.14 -12.00
CA GLN A 170 -11.55 -2.79 -11.97
C GLN A 170 -11.86 -1.73 -13.04
N LEU A 171 -12.97 -1.90 -13.74
CA LEU A 171 -13.58 -0.92 -14.64
C LEU A 171 -14.91 -0.41 -14.04
N GLN A 172 -15.62 0.44 -14.78
CA GLN A 172 -16.93 0.94 -14.37
C GLN A 172 -18.00 -0.16 -14.34
N ASP A 173 -19.05 0.05 -13.55
CA ASP A 173 -20.26 -0.79 -13.50
C ASP A 173 -20.01 -2.28 -13.18
N GLY A 174 -19.00 -2.56 -12.37
CA GLY A 174 -18.64 -3.93 -12.00
C GLY A 174 -17.91 -4.70 -13.10
N ASN A 175 -17.62 -4.08 -14.25
CA ASN A 175 -16.78 -4.66 -15.29
C ASN A 175 -15.32 -4.69 -14.83
N PHE A 176 -14.50 -5.60 -15.37
CA PHE A 176 -13.09 -5.65 -15.01
C PHE A 176 -12.23 -6.31 -16.08
N ILE A 177 -10.94 -6.00 -16.05
CA ILE A 177 -9.90 -6.70 -16.82
C ILE A 177 -9.39 -7.87 -15.98
N ALA A 178 -9.27 -9.03 -16.61
CA ALA A 178 -8.72 -10.23 -15.99
C ALA A 178 -7.72 -10.95 -16.91
N VAL A 179 -6.94 -11.84 -16.32
CA VAL A 179 -6.08 -12.78 -17.06
C VAL A 179 -6.32 -14.21 -16.61
N ASP A 180 -6.13 -15.18 -17.49
CA ASP A 180 -6.06 -16.58 -17.10
C ASP A 180 -4.61 -17.04 -16.87
N LEU A 181 -4.43 -18.31 -16.48
CA LEU A 181 -3.10 -18.93 -16.30
C LEU A 181 -2.31 -19.10 -17.61
N LYS A 182 -2.91 -18.82 -18.76
CA LYS A 182 -2.24 -18.81 -20.07
C LYS A 182 -1.90 -17.37 -20.49
N LYS A 183 -2.11 -16.39 -19.61
CA LYS A 183 -1.90 -14.96 -19.84
C LYS A 183 -2.77 -14.38 -20.97
N ILE A 184 -3.90 -15.02 -21.27
CA ILE A 184 -4.90 -14.42 -22.16
C ILE A 184 -5.62 -13.34 -21.35
N VAL A 185 -5.76 -12.15 -21.94
CA VAL A 185 -6.41 -10.99 -21.31
C VAL A 185 -7.88 -10.98 -21.69
N TYR A 186 -8.76 -10.71 -20.73
CA TYR A 186 -10.20 -10.66 -20.92
C TYR A 186 -10.77 -9.36 -20.35
N GLU A 187 -11.78 -8.83 -21.01
CA GLU A 187 -12.77 -7.95 -20.39
C GLU A 187 -13.94 -8.82 -19.91
N ILE A 188 -14.30 -8.67 -18.64
CA ILE A 188 -15.45 -9.32 -18.04
C ILE A 188 -16.46 -8.23 -17.71
N ARG A 189 -17.61 -8.27 -18.38
CA ARG A 189 -18.73 -7.35 -18.15
C ARG A 189 -19.73 -7.98 -17.22
N HIS A 190 -20.24 -7.21 -16.27
CA HIS A 190 -21.21 -7.67 -15.29
C HIS A 190 -22.64 -7.67 -15.85
N ASP A 191 -23.04 -6.60 -16.53
CA ASP A 191 -24.39 -6.44 -17.07
C ASP A 191 -24.41 -5.79 -18.49
N PRO A 192 -24.84 -6.50 -19.55
CA PRO A 192 -25.11 -7.93 -19.54
C PRO A 192 -23.82 -8.73 -19.30
N PHE A 193 -23.95 -9.88 -18.63
CA PHE A 193 -22.79 -10.73 -18.34
C PHE A 193 -22.13 -11.21 -19.63
N GLN A 194 -20.85 -10.84 -19.81
CA GLN A 194 -20.08 -11.21 -20.99
C GLN A 194 -18.60 -11.38 -20.63
N ILE A 195 -17.95 -12.39 -21.21
CA ILE A 195 -16.50 -12.58 -21.16
C ILE A 195 -15.98 -12.43 -22.58
N SER A 196 -15.05 -11.52 -22.83
CA SER A 196 -14.49 -11.29 -24.15
C SER A 196 -12.97 -11.23 -24.08
N PRO A 197 -12.24 -12.05 -24.86
CA PRO A 197 -10.79 -11.92 -24.95
C PRO A 197 -10.45 -10.58 -25.59
N LEU A 198 -9.46 -9.89 -25.04
CA LEU A 198 -8.95 -8.64 -25.58
C LEU A 198 -7.72 -8.93 -26.46
N PRO A 199 -7.60 -8.25 -27.61
CA PRO A 199 -6.41 -8.36 -28.44
C PRO A 199 -5.21 -7.72 -27.75
N GLY A 200 -4.03 -8.35 -27.89
CA GLY A 200 -2.77 -7.83 -27.37
C GLY A 200 -2.32 -8.50 -26.07
N ASN A 201 -1.32 -7.90 -25.43
CA ASN A 201 -0.79 -8.34 -24.15
C ASN A 201 -1.30 -7.46 -23.01
N LEU A 202 -1.10 -7.91 -21.77
CA LEU A 202 -1.64 -7.23 -20.60
C LEU A 202 -1.16 -5.79 -20.50
N SER A 203 0.15 -5.53 -20.71
CA SER A 203 0.70 -4.18 -20.66
C SER A 203 0.08 -3.22 -21.69
N GLY A 204 -0.27 -3.70 -22.89
CA GLY A 204 -1.00 -2.90 -23.88
C GLY A 204 -2.42 -2.53 -23.44
N VAL A 205 -3.10 -3.45 -22.74
CA VAL A 205 -4.47 -3.25 -22.24
C VAL A 205 -4.51 -2.30 -21.05
N ILE A 206 -3.62 -2.46 -20.07
CA ILE A 206 -3.67 -1.67 -18.81
C ILE A 206 -2.70 -0.48 -18.76
N GLY A 207 -1.69 -0.46 -19.62
CA GLY A 207 -0.66 0.58 -19.67
C GLY A 207 -1.04 1.82 -20.52
N GLY A 208 -2.11 1.73 -21.32
CA GLY A 208 -2.42 2.72 -22.36
C GLY A 208 -3.73 3.47 -22.19
N LYS A 209 -3.81 4.40 -21.23
CA LYS A 209 -4.50 5.72 -21.31
C LYS A 209 -3.94 6.62 -20.21
N GLY A 210 -2.91 7.42 -20.53
CA GLY A 210 -2.56 8.60 -19.73
C GLY A 210 -3.63 9.70 -19.89
N PRO A 211 -3.67 10.73 -19.02
CA PRO A 211 -4.51 11.89 -19.27
C PRO A 211 -4.07 12.52 -20.59
N ALA A 212 -5.02 12.77 -21.50
CA ALA A 212 -4.78 13.54 -22.69
C ALA A 212 -4.32 14.95 -22.27
N GLY A 213 -3.19 15.40 -22.83
CA GLY A 213 -2.75 16.79 -22.73
C GLY A 213 -3.64 17.74 -23.53
#